data_AF-A0A529MDU2-F1
#
_entry.id   AF-A0A529MDU2-F1
#
_cell.length_a   1.000
_cell.length_b   1.000
_cell.length_c   1.000
_cell.angle_alpha   90.00
_cell.angle_beta   90.00
_cell.angle_gamma   90.00
#
_symmetry.space_group_name_H-M   'P 1'
#
loop_
_entity.id
_entity.type
_entity.pdbx_description
1 polymer ?
#
loop_
_entity_poly.entity_id
_entity_poly.type
_entity_poly.pdbx_seq_one_letter_code
_entity_poly.pdbx_strand_id
1 'polypeptide(L)'
;PVAAISLALGGAGWLITWTGIDVSVQLASPRWVVGRTLSIYYALSAGGMAAGSWIWGSVAQNYSLTLALEGAAGALLLVAAAGIVLPVRPWEETDQESSVFHPPDVALDLKPRSGPIVAKVEYLISEENIEAFLGSMRTRRHVQSRAGARNWTLQRNLQTPSLWTETFRTPTWMDFLRLNHRLTAADKEVAQHLLSLHEGEVPPQTVLSIERTTEAIRTRTSTIFSRPPR
;
A
#
# COMPACT_ATOMS: atom_id res chain seq x y z
N PRO A 1 -46.58 -18.35 0.26
CA PRO A 1 -45.63 -18.25 -0.89
C PRO A 1 -44.92 -16.87 -0.96
N VAL A 2 -45.66 -15.75 -0.93
CA VAL A 2 -45.10 -14.39 -1.07
C VAL A 2 -44.15 -14.03 0.09
N ALA A 3 -44.53 -14.32 1.34
CA ALA A 3 -43.68 -14.08 2.50
C ALA A 3 -42.36 -14.88 2.44
N ALA A 4 -42.40 -16.13 1.97
CA ALA A 4 -41.22 -16.97 1.84
C ALA A 4 -40.24 -16.44 0.80
N ILE A 5 -40.75 -15.98 -0.36
CA ILE A 5 -39.92 -15.36 -1.41
C ILE A 5 -39.33 -14.04 -0.91
N SER A 6 -40.12 -13.23 -0.19
CA SER A 6 -39.66 -11.96 0.37
C SER A 6 -38.55 -12.15 1.40
N LEU A 7 -38.71 -13.13 2.30
CA LEU A 7 -37.69 -13.50 3.27
C LEU A 7 -36.43 -14.07 2.60
N ALA A 8 -36.58 -14.87 1.54
CA ALA A 8 -35.46 -15.42 0.79
C ALA A 8 -34.64 -14.32 0.09
N LEU A 9 -35.30 -13.37 -0.58
CA LEU A 9 -34.64 -12.23 -1.23
C LEU A 9 -33.99 -11.30 -0.21
N GLY A 10 -34.69 -11.00 0.90
CA GLY A 10 -34.14 -10.18 1.98
C GLY A 10 -32.93 -10.83 2.63
N GLY A 11 -32.98 -12.14 2.90
CA GLY A 11 -31.87 -12.92 3.46
C GLY A 11 -30.67 -13.01 2.50
N ALA A 12 -30.92 -13.24 1.21
CA ALA A 12 -29.87 -13.25 0.20
C ALA A 12 -29.19 -11.88 0.08
N GLY A 13 -29.97 -10.79 0.01
CA GLY A 13 -29.45 -9.43 -0.05
C GLY A 13 -28.62 -9.06 1.18
N TRP A 14 -29.13 -9.40 2.38
CA TRP A 14 -28.40 -9.21 3.63
C TRP A 14 -27.05 -9.94 3.62
N LEU A 15 -27.04 -11.22 3.25
CA LEU A 15 -25.83 -12.02 3.26
C LEU A 15 -24.79 -11.52 2.25
N ILE A 16 -25.21 -11.20 1.02
CA ILE A 16 -24.34 -10.67 -0.03
C ILE A 16 -23.73 -9.33 0.40
N THR A 17 -24.53 -8.46 1.02
CA THR A 17 -24.06 -7.15 1.49
C THR A 17 -23.06 -7.32 2.63
N TRP A 18 -23.38 -8.16 3.61
CA TRP A 18 -22.53 -8.41 4.76
C TRP A 18 -21.17 -8.99 4.35
N THR A 19 -21.16 -10.02 3.51
CA THR A 19 -19.92 -10.64 3.03
C THR A 19 -19.14 -9.71 2.11
N GLY A 20 -19.82 -8.94 1.25
CA GLY A 20 -19.19 -7.96 0.37
C GLY A 20 -18.46 -6.86 1.16
N ILE A 21 -19.07 -6.36 2.24
CA ILE A 21 -18.44 -5.38 3.14
C ILE A 21 -17.24 -6.01 3.85
N ASP A 22 -17.36 -7.22 4.39
CA ASP A 22 -16.27 -7.91 5.08
C ASP A 22 -15.05 -8.12 4.17
N VAL A 23 -15.29 -8.53 2.92
CA VAL A 23 -14.24 -8.68 1.90
C VAL A 23 -13.64 -7.32 1.55
N SER A 24 -14.47 -6.30 1.35
CA SER A 24 -14.01 -4.94 1.03
C SER A 24 -13.11 -4.36 2.13
N VAL A 25 -13.48 -4.55 3.40
CA VAL A 25 -12.67 -4.13 4.56
C VAL A 25 -11.35 -4.89 4.61
N GLN A 26 -11.35 -6.19 4.27
CA GLN A 26 -10.14 -7.00 4.21
C GLN A 26 -9.20 -6.56 3.09
N LEU A 27 -9.73 -6.26 1.90
CA LEU A 27 -8.96 -5.82 0.73
C LEU A 27 -8.41 -4.40 0.88
N ALA A 28 -9.19 -3.49 1.48
CA ALA A 28 -8.76 -2.12 1.75
C ALA A 28 -7.67 -2.03 2.84
N SER A 29 -7.58 -3.04 3.72
CA SER A 29 -6.61 -3.06 4.81
C SER A 29 -5.28 -3.71 4.40
N PRO A 30 -4.13 -3.05 4.64
CA PRO A 30 -2.82 -3.66 4.43
C PRO A 30 -2.65 -4.95 5.25
N ARG A 31 -2.08 -6.00 4.64
CA ARG A 31 -1.91 -7.35 5.22
C ARG A 31 -1.25 -7.39 6.62
N TRP A 32 -0.48 -6.36 6.98
CA TRP A 32 0.21 -6.23 8.28
C TRP A 32 -0.63 -5.56 9.39
N VAL A 33 -1.83 -5.02 9.08
CA VAL A 33 -2.74 -4.37 10.05
C VAL A 33 -4.16 -4.97 10.03
N VAL A 34 -4.47 -5.89 9.12
CA VAL A 34 -5.83 -6.46 8.93
C VAL A 34 -6.51 -6.82 10.25
N GLY A 35 -5.78 -7.47 11.16
CA GLY A 35 -6.33 -7.87 12.46
C GLY A 35 -6.88 -6.70 13.29
N ARG A 36 -6.16 -5.56 13.33
CA ARG A 36 -6.62 -4.38 14.10
C ARG A 36 -7.82 -3.71 13.43
N THR A 37 -7.79 -3.59 12.10
CA THR A 37 -8.89 -3.03 11.32
C THR A 37 -10.17 -3.83 11.53
N LEU A 38 -10.06 -5.16 11.46
CA LEU A 38 -11.20 -6.07 11.62
C LEU A 38 -11.76 -6.05 13.05
N SER A 39 -10.90 -5.94 14.08
CA SER A 39 -11.35 -5.79 15.46
C SER A 39 -12.15 -4.50 15.68
N ILE A 40 -11.68 -3.37 15.14
CA ILE A 40 -12.38 -2.08 15.25
C ILE A 40 -13.72 -2.14 14.50
N TYR A 41 -13.72 -2.73 13.29
CA TYR A 41 -14.93 -2.94 12.50
C TYR A 41 -15.97 -3.76 13.27
N TYR A 42 -15.61 -4.93 13.81
CA TYR A 42 -16.56 -5.74 14.57
C TYR A 42 -17.02 -5.08 15.86
N ALA A 43 -16.14 -4.33 16.55
CA ALA A 43 -16.52 -3.58 17.75
C ALA A 43 -17.56 -2.49 17.43
N LEU A 44 -17.37 -1.74 16.34
CA LEU A 44 -18.32 -0.73 15.88
C LEU A 44 -19.63 -1.37 15.40
N SER A 45 -19.58 -2.46 14.64
CA SER A 45 -20.77 -3.18 14.17
C SER A 45 -21.58 -3.74 15.34
N ALA A 46 -20.93 -4.37 16.31
CA ALA A 46 -21.58 -4.88 17.52
C ALA A 46 -22.16 -3.74 18.37
N GLY A 47 -21.42 -2.64 18.53
CA GLY A 47 -21.89 -1.44 19.23
C GLY A 47 -23.11 -0.81 18.54
N GLY A 48 -23.09 -0.73 17.21
CA GLY A 48 -24.22 -0.23 16.41
C GLY A 48 -25.46 -1.12 16.53
N MET A 49 -25.29 -2.45 16.47
CA MET A 49 -26.39 -3.40 16.70
C MET A 49 -26.98 -3.25 18.10
N ALA A 50 -26.14 -3.10 19.14
CA ALA A 50 -26.59 -2.91 20.51
C ALA A 50 -27.37 -1.59 20.67
N ALA A 51 -26.82 -0.47 20.17
CA ALA A 51 -27.47 0.83 20.23
C ALA A 51 -28.79 0.85 19.44
N GLY A 52 -28.81 0.30 18.23
CA GLY A 52 -30.02 0.21 17.40
C GLY A 52 -31.09 -0.66 18.05
N SER A 53 -30.72 -1.81 18.60
CA SER A 53 -31.64 -2.69 19.33
C SER A 53 -32.21 -2.01 20.57
N TRP A 54 -31.40 -1.24 21.28
CA TRP A 54 -31.85 -0.47 22.44
C TRP A 54 -32.83 0.65 22.05
N ILE A 55 -32.53 1.42 21.00
CA ILE A 55 -33.41 2.48 20.51
C ILE A 55 -34.76 1.91 20.07
N TRP A 56 -34.78 0.93 19.18
CA TRP A 56 -36.02 0.35 18.68
C TRP A 56 -36.78 -0.44 19.75
N GLY A 57 -36.07 -1.12 20.65
CA GLY A 57 -36.67 -1.78 21.81
C GLY A 57 -37.36 -0.78 22.74
N SER A 58 -36.73 0.35 23.03
CA SER A 58 -37.32 1.42 23.85
C SER A 58 -38.55 2.04 23.18
N VAL A 59 -38.51 2.26 21.86
CA VAL A 59 -39.65 2.77 21.08
C VAL A 59 -40.82 1.77 21.09
N ALA A 60 -40.54 0.48 20.91
CA ALA A 60 -41.56 -0.57 20.93
C ALA A 60 -42.24 -0.68 22.32
N GLN A 61 -41.47 -0.49 23.40
CA GLN A 61 -41.98 -0.60 24.76
C GLN A 61 -42.80 0.63 25.20
N ASN A 62 -42.44 1.84 24.76
CA ASN A 62 -43.07 3.08 25.21
C ASN A 62 -44.23 3.58 24.33
N TYR A 63 -44.21 3.29 23.02
CA TYR A 63 -45.19 3.84 22.08
C TYR A 63 -46.14 2.76 21.54
N SER A 64 -45.63 1.84 20.70
CA SER A 64 -46.36 0.71 20.14
C SER A 64 -45.44 -0.10 19.24
N LEU A 65 -45.67 -1.40 19.13
CA LEU A 65 -44.95 -2.30 18.22
C LEU A 65 -45.13 -1.88 16.75
N THR A 66 -46.31 -1.40 16.38
CA THR A 66 -46.61 -0.99 14.99
C THR A 66 -45.77 0.22 14.58
N LEU A 67 -45.69 1.24 15.43
CA LEU A 67 -44.86 2.44 15.17
C LEU A 67 -43.37 2.11 15.12
N ALA A 68 -42.90 1.16 15.94
CA ALA A 68 -41.52 0.71 15.92
C ALA A 68 -41.18 0.00 14.59
N LEU A 69 -42.08 -0.86 14.09
CA LEU A 69 -41.91 -1.56 12.82
C LEU A 69 -41.99 -0.61 11.61
N GLU A 70 -42.93 0.32 11.60
CA GLU A 70 -43.04 1.35 10.56
C GLU A 70 -41.82 2.28 10.54
N GLY A 71 -41.34 2.70 11.71
CA GLY A 71 -40.13 3.50 11.85
C GLY A 71 -38.88 2.75 11.38
N ALA A 72 -38.75 1.47 11.73
CA ALA A 72 -37.66 0.63 11.26
C ALA A 72 -37.70 0.42 9.75
N ALA A 73 -38.89 0.24 9.17
CA ALA A 73 -39.07 0.17 7.71
C ALA A 73 -38.65 1.48 7.03
N GLY A 74 -39.04 2.63 7.59
CA GLY A 74 -38.60 3.94 7.11
C GLY A 74 -37.09 4.13 7.20
N ALA A 75 -36.46 3.71 8.30
CA ALA A 75 -35.01 3.75 8.46
C ALA A 75 -34.28 2.86 7.44
N LEU A 76 -34.79 1.66 7.17
CA LEU A 76 -34.25 0.78 6.14
C LEU A 76 -34.35 1.41 4.73
N LEU A 77 -35.47 2.07 4.42
CA LEU A 77 -35.63 2.79 3.16
C LEU A 77 -34.66 3.98 3.04
N LEU A 78 -34.42 4.72 4.13
CA LEU A 78 -33.44 5.80 4.16
C LEU A 78 -32.01 5.27 3.93
N VAL A 79 -31.65 4.14 4.56
CA VAL A 79 -30.35 3.49 4.35
C VAL A 79 -30.22 3.00 2.89
N ALA A 80 -31.27 2.42 2.33
CA ALA A 80 -31.28 2.00 0.92
C ALA A 80 -31.11 3.20 -0.03
N ALA A 81 -31.82 4.31 0.24
CA ALA A 81 -31.69 5.53 -0.54
C ALA A 81 -30.28 6.15 -0.41
N ALA A 82 -29.70 6.15 0.79
CA ALA A 82 -28.33 6.60 1.01
C ALA A 82 -27.32 5.73 0.22
N GLY A 83 -27.54 4.42 0.13
CA GLY A 83 -26.71 3.52 -0.68
C GLY A 83 -26.75 3.80 -2.19
N ILE A 84 -27.83 4.39 -2.69
CA ILE A 84 -27.95 4.84 -4.09
C ILE A 84 -27.21 6.17 -4.30
N VAL A 85 -27.29 7.09 -3.33
CA VAL A 85 -26.66 8.43 -3.42
C VAL A 85 -25.15 8.38 -3.15
N LEU A 86 -24.72 7.48 -2.26
CA LEU A 86 -23.33 7.20 -1.92
C LEU A 86 -22.98 5.80 -2.41
N PRO A 87 -22.89 5.59 -3.74
CA PRO A 87 -22.46 4.30 -4.24
C PRO A 87 -21.06 4.04 -3.67
N VAL A 88 -20.95 2.93 -2.93
CA VAL A 88 -19.66 2.36 -2.55
C VAL A 88 -19.00 2.00 -3.87
N ARG A 89 -18.22 2.93 -4.42
CA ARG A 89 -17.38 2.65 -5.58
C ARG A 89 -16.54 1.45 -5.16
N PRO A 90 -16.65 0.31 -5.86
CA PRO A 90 -15.68 -0.76 -5.67
C PRO A 90 -14.33 -0.06 -5.74
N TRP A 91 -13.47 -0.30 -4.77
CA TRP A 91 -12.07 0.02 -4.95
C TRP A 91 -11.66 -0.69 -6.23
N GLU A 92 -11.61 0.07 -7.34
CA GLU A 92 -11.27 -0.46 -8.63
C GLU A 92 -9.88 -1.05 -8.46
N GLU A 93 -9.80 -2.35 -8.72
CA GLU A 93 -8.56 -3.12 -8.82
C GLU A 93 -7.56 -2.42 -9.75
N THR A 94 -8.04 -1.50 -10.61
CA THR A 94 -7.26 -0.56 -11.42
C THR A 94 -6.24 0.28 -10.65
N ASP A 95 -6.50 0.66 -9.39
CA ASP A 95 -5.49 1.40 -8.60
C ASP A 95 -4.34 0.48 -8.11
N GLN A 96 -4.57 -0.83 -8.10
CA GLN A 96 -3.58 -1.85 -7.76
C GLN A 96 -2.93 -2.52 -9.00
N GLU A 97 -3.62 -2.56 -10.15
CA GLU A 97 -3.07 -3.13 -11.39
C GLU A 97 -2.01 -2.24 -12.07
N SER A 98 -1.90 -0.96 -11.73
CA SER A 98 -0.94 -0.05 -12.39
C SER A 98 0.53 -0.19 -11.94
N SER A 99 0.89 -1.12 -11.05
CA SER A 99 2.24 -1.69 -11.08
C SER A 99 2.31 -3.00 -10.28
N VAL A 100 2.14 -4.12 -10.97
CA VAL A 100 3.00 -5.24 -10.63
C VAL A 100 4.43 -4.74 -10.87
N PHE A 101 5.12 -4.33 -9.79
CA PHE A 101 6.55 -4.09 -9.87
C PHE A 101 7.18 -5.43 -10.22
N HIS A 102 7.47 -5.63 -11.50
CA HIS A 102 8.25 -6.77 -11.94
C HIS A 102 9.67 -6.51 -11.47
N PRO A 103 10.18 -7.26 -10.48
CA PRO A 103 11.57 -7.13 -10.12
C PRO A 103 12.41 -7.39 -11.38
N PRO A 104 13.38 -6.51 -11.71
CA PRO A 104 14.21 -6.71 -12.88
C PRO A 104 14.88 -8.09 -12.82
N ASP A 105 15.02 -8.75 -13.97
CA ASP A 105 15.64 -10.07 -14.06
C ASP A 105 17.09 -9.99 -13.58
N VAL A 106 17.32 -10.39 -12.33
CA VAL A 106 18.65 -10.45 -11.75
C VAL A 106 19.27 -11.79 -12.13
N ALA A 107 20.38 -11.77 -12.87
CA ALA A 107 21.13 -12.97 -13.24
C ALA A 107 21.76 -13.73 -12.04
N LEU A 108 21.66 -13.17 -10.83
CA LEU A 108 22.19 -13.71 -9.58
C LEU A 108 21.02 -14.13 -8.68
N ASP A 109 21.09 -15.34 -8.12
CA ASP A 109 20.12 -15.81 -7.12
C ASP A 109 20.29 -15.02 -5.79
N LEU A 110 19.54 -13.93 -5.66
CA LEU A 110 19.58 -13.05 -4.50
C LEU A 110 18.68 -13.57 -3.40
N LYS A 111 19.30 -14.05 -2.31
CA LYS A 111 18.57 -14.29 -1.05
C LYS A 111 17.91 -12.99 -0.53
N PRO A 112 16.74 -13.06 0.13
CA PRO A 112 16.04 -11.88 0.65
C PRO A 112 16.86 -10.98 1.59
N ARG A 113 17.85 -11.55 2.29
CA ARG A 113 18.75 -10.83 3.20
C ARG A 113 20.06 -10.38 2.55
N SER A 114 20.25 -10.59 1.26
CA SER A 114 21.41 -10.10 0.53
C SER A 114 21.39 -8.57 0.52
N GLY A 115 22.51 -7.94 0.86
CA GLY A 115 22.64 -6.49 0.83
C GLY A 115 24.00 -6.04 1.35
N PRO A 116 24.30 -4.72 1.32
CA PRO A 116 23.45 -3.61 0.87
C PRO A 116 23.22 -3.59 -0.65
N ILE A 117 22.01 -3.23 -1.09
CA ILE A 117 21.69 -3.06 -2.51
C ILE A 117 21.78 -1.57 -2.85
N VAL A 118 22.44 -1.27 -3.95
CA VAL A 118 22.61 0.08 -4.50
C VAL A 118 21.89 0.12 -5.84
N ALA A 119 20.87 0.97 -5.93
CA ALA A 119 20.16 1.23 -7.17
C ALA A 119 20.66 2.55 -7.75
N LYS A 120 21.00 2.51 -9.04
CA LYS A 120 21.44 3.67 -9.82
C LYS A 120 20.50 3.87 -10.99
N VAL A 121 20.09 5.10 -11.23
CA VAL A 121 19.25 5.47 -12.38
C VAL A 121 19.91 6.63 -13.09
N GLU A 122 20.09 6.50 -14.39
CA GLU A 122 20.69 7.53 -15.23
C GLU A 122 19.62 8.24 -16.05
N TYR A 123 19.66 9.57 -16.04
CA TYR A 123 18.74 10.44 -16.77
C TYR A 123 19.54 11.35 -17.69
N LEU A 124 19.06 11.52 -18.91
CA LEU A 124 19.57 12.48 -19.88
C LEU A 124 18.58 13.65 -19.97
N ILE A 125 18.97 14.81 -19.45
CA ILE A 125 18.11 15.98 -19.29
C ILE A 125 18.75 17.18 -20.01
N SER A 126 17.98 17.86 -20.87
CA SER A 126 18.39 19.12 -21.50
C SER A 126 18.53 20.26 -20.50
N GLU A 127 19.37 21.24 -20.84
CA GLU A 127 19.61 22.42 -20.01
C GLU A 127 18.35 23.25 -19.75
N GLU A 128 17.41 23.26 -20.69
CA GLU A 128 16.13 23.98 -20.57
C GLU A 128 15.21 23.39 -19.48
N ASN A 129 15.33 22.08 -19.23
CA ASN A 129 14.46 21.33 -18.32
C ASN A 129 15.08 21.09 -16.93
N ILE A 130 16.28 21.62 -16.66
CA ILE A 130 17.01 21.37 -15.40
C ILE A 130 16.20 21.78 -14.17
N GLU A 131 15.55 22.94 -14.18
CA GLU A 131 14.80 23.42 -13.01
C GLU A 131 13.59 22.53 -12.69
N ALA A 132 12.83 22.14 -13.72
CA ALA A 132 11.70 21.23 -13.61
C ALA A 132 12.14 19.84 -13.11
N PHE A 133 13.27 19.35 -13.64
CA PHE A 133 13.88 18.09 -13.22
C PHE A 133 14.32 18.14 -11.75
N LEU A 134 15.04 19.19 -11.33
CA LEU A 134 15.48 19.34 -9.94
C LEU A 134 14.29 19.46 -8.97
N GLY A 135 13.21 20.13 -9.37
CA GLY A 135 11.95 20.17 -8.62
C GLY A 135 11.37 18.77 -8.41
N SER A 136 11.25 18.00 -9.49
CA SER A 136 10.75 16.62 -9.47
C SER A 136 11.63 15.69 -8.63
N MET A 137 12.96 15.86 -8.70
CA MET A 137 13.90 15.08 -7.91
C MET A 137 13.83 15.36 -6.41
N ARG A 138 13.45 16.58 -5.98
CA ARG A 138 13.20 16.87 -4.55
C ARG A 138 12.01 16.08 -4.03
N THR A 139 10.92 16.03 -4.80
CA THR A 139 9.73 15.24 -4.45
C THR A 139 10.08 13.75 -4.42
N ARG A 140 10.79 13.25 -5.45
CA ARG A 140 11.26 11.86 -5.53
C ARG A 140 12.13 11.46 -4.34
N ARG A 141 13.05 12.32 -3.90
CA ARG A 141 13.88 12.09 -2.70
C ARG A 141 13.02 11.86 -1.46
N HIS A 142 11.99 12.70 -1.24
CA HIS A 142 11.13 12.59 -0.07
C HIS A 142 10.33 11.27 -0.09
N VAL A 143 9.73 10.96 -1.24
CA VAL A 143 8.96 9.73 -1.46
C VAL A 143 9.80 8.48 -1.22
N GLN A 144 10.99 8.38 -1.82
CA GLN A 144 11.86 7.22 -1.65
C GLN A 144 12.38 7.10 -0.21
N SER A 145 12.73 8.22 0.43
CA SER A 145 13.18 8.22 1.83
C SER A 145 12.07 7.72 2.76
N ARG A 146 10.81 8.15 2.54
CA ARG A 146 9.62 7.65 3.26
C ARG A 146 9.42 6.16 3.07
N ALA A 147 9.66 5.65 1.85
CA ALA A 147 9.46 4.24 1.53
C ALA A 147 10.55 3.31 2.11
N GLY A 148 11.74 3.86 2.40
CA GLY A 148 12.83 3.15 3.09
C GLY A 148 14.21 3.27 2.44
N ALA A 149 14.38 4.10 1.41
CA ALA A 149 15.67 4.36 0.80
C ALA A 149 16.59 5.11 1.79
N ARG A 150 17.88 4.75 1.77
CA ARG A 150 18.94 5.41 2.52
C ARG A 150 19.97 6.01 1.58
N ASN A 151 20.69 7.02 2.06
CA ASN A 151 21.80 7.66 1.33
C ASN A 151 21.42 8.05 -0.11
N TRP A 152 20.23 8.65 -0.27
CA TRP A 152 19.80 9.16 -1.56
C TRP A 152 20.70 10.31 -1.99
N THR A 153 21.22 10.23 -3.19
CA THR A 153 22.12 11.22 -3.79
C THR A 153 21.77 11.42 -5.25
N LEU A 154 21.96 12.65 -5.72
CA LEU A 154 21.84 13.02 -7.12
C LEU A 154 23.16 13.64 -7.55
N GLN A 155 23.74 13.10 -8.61
CA GLN A 155 25.04 13.48 -9.13
C GLN A 155 24.87 14.00 -10.56
N ARG A 156 25.57 15.08 -10.88
CA ARG A 156 25.69 15.57 -12.26
C ARG A 156 27.02 15.07 -12.82
N ASN A 157 27.00 14.50 -14.01
CA ASN A 157 28.23 14.08 -14.67
C ASN A 157 29.02 15.32 -15.14
N LEU A 158 30.32 15.36 -14.83
CA LEU A 158 31.21 16.48 -15.18
C LEU A 158 31.73 16.41 -16.62
N GLN A 159 31.76 15.23 -17.22
CA GLN A 159 32.15 15.03 -18.62
C GLN A 159 30.96 15.29 -19.56
N THR A 160 29.75 14.92 -19.12
CA THR A 160 28.51 15.09 -19.88
C THR A 160 27.47 15.82 -19.03
N PRO A 161 27.38 17.16 -19.08
CA PRO A 161 26.54 17.95 -18.17
C PRO A 161 25.03 17.67 -18.26
N SER A 162 24.55 17.03 -19.34
CA SER A 162 23.18 16.59 -19.52
C SER A 162 22.88 15.26 -18.81
N LEU A 163 23.90 14.51 -18.38
CA LEU A 163 23.73 13.22 -17.71
C LEU A 163 23.68 13.40 -16.19
N TRP A 164 22.59 12.94 -15.59
CA TRP A 164 22.34 12.95 -14.16
C TRP A 164 22.17 11.54 -13.63
N THR A 165 22.82 11.23 -12.51
CA THR A 165 22.75 9.91 -11.88
C THR A 165 22.11 10.02 -10.50
N GLU A 166 20.97 9.37 -10.33
CA GLU A 166 20.35 9.14 -9.04
C GLU A 166 20.93 7.86 -8.42
N THR A 167 21.34 7.91 -7.16
CA THR A 167 21.81 6.72 -6.43
C THR A 167 21.15 6.67 -5.06
N PHE A 168 20.60 5.51 -4.72
CA PHE A 168 20.06 5.24 -3.38
C PHE A 168 20.39 3.82 -2.94
N ARG A 169 20.32 3.58 -1.62
CA ARG A 169 20.72 2.33 -0.99
C ARG A 169 19.58 1.73 -0.18
N THR A 170 19.47 0.41 -0.21
CA THR A 170 18.59 -0.34 0.70
C THR A 170 19.40 -1.38 1.48
N PRO A 171 19.07 -1.64 2.76
CA PRO A 171 19.84 -2.58 3.58
C PRO A 171 19.83 -4.00 3.04
N THR A 172 18.71 -4.44 2.46
CA THR A 172 18.55 -5.77 1.89
C THR A 172 17.78 -5.73 0.57
N TRP A 173 17.85 -6.83 -0.18
CA TRP A 173 17.02 -7.08 -1.37
C TRP A 173 15.53 -7.01 -1.04
N MET A 174 15.12 -7.61 0.08
CA MET A 174 13.72 -7.54 0.49
C MET A 174 13.28 -6.11 0.82
N ASP A 175 14.18 -5.26 1.33
CA ASP A 175 13.86 -3.86 1.56
C ASP A 175 13.70 -3.08 0.25
N PHE A 176 14.46 -3.42 -0.79
CA PHE A 176 14.26 -2.87 -2.14
C PHE A 176 12.91 -3.26 -2.72
N LEU A 177 12.52 -4.54 -2.62
CA LEU A 177 11.22 -5.00 -3.08
C LEU A 177 10.07 -4.33 -2.29
N ARG A 178 10.20 -4.23 -0.96
CA ARG A 178 9.22 -3.54 -0.11
C ARG A 178 9.12 -2.06 -0.42
N LEU A 179 10.23 -1.40 -0.74
CA LEU A 179 10.25 0.00 -1.11
C LEU A 179 9.35 0.24 -2.32
N ASN A 180 9.53 -0.54 -3.38
CA ASN A 180 8.73 -0.40 -4.60
C ASN A 180 7.24 -0.72 -4.36
N HIS A 181 6.93 -1.69 -3.51
CA HIS A 181 5.53 -2.00 -3.14
C HIS A 181 4.87 -0.90 -2.29
N ARG A 182 5.64 -0.06 -1.58
CA ARG A 182 5.09 1.04 -0.75
C ARG A 182 4.83 2.32 -1.53
N LEU A 183 5.23 2.40 -2.79
CA LEU A 183 5.00 3.55 -3.63
C LEU A 183 3.52 3.60 -4.03
N THR A 184 2.90 4.77 -3.86
CA THR A 184 1.50 5.04 -4.21
C THR A 184 1.35 5.38 -5.69
N ALA A 185 0.13 5.41 -6.22
CA ALA A 185 -0.14 5.84 -7.60
C ALA A 185 0.37 7.27 -7.87
N ALA A 186 0.11 8.21 -6.94
CA ALA A 186 0.63 9.58 -7.01
C ALA A 186 2.17 9.64 -7.03
N ASP A 187 2.85 8.72 -6.33
CA ASP A 187 4.31 8.65 -6.37
C ASP A 187 4.83 8.19 -7.76
N LYS A 188 4.05 7.40 -8.50
CA LYS A 188 4.39 6.97 -9.86
C LYS A 188 4.21 8.08 -10.89
N GLU A 189 3.27 9.00 -10.69
CA GLU A 189 3.12 10.18 -11.55
C GLU A 189 4.41 11.02 -11.56
N VAL A 190 5.10 11.13 -10.41
CA VAL A 190 6.43 11.78 -10.34
C VAL A 190 7.46 11.05 -11.21
N ALA A 191 7.42 9.71 -11.23
CA ALA A 191 8.30 8.92 -12.09
C ALA A 191 7.96 9.09 -13.58
N GLN A 192 6.67 9.16 -13.93
CA GLN A 192 6.21 9.43 -15.30
C GLN A 192 6.59 10.83 -15.76
N HIS A 193 6.48 11.84 -14.89
CA HIS A 193 6.91 13.19 -15.21
C HIS A 193 8.44 13.24 -15.45
N LEU A 194 9.23 12.54 -14.63
CA LEU A 194 10.67 12.41 -14.87
C LEU A 194 11.01 11.68 -16.18
N LEU A 195 10.21 10.68 -16.57
CA LEU A 195 10.32 10.03 -17.88
C LEU A 195 10.02 11.01 -19.02
N SER A 196 9.05 11.91 -18.87
CA SER A 196 8.73 12.91 -19.88
C SER A 196 9.80 13.99 -20.06
N LEU A 197 10.62 14.22 -19.03
CA LEU A 197 11.74 15.16 -19.07
C LEU A 197 13.04 14.52 -19.59
N HIS A 198 13.06 13.20 -19.77
CA HIS A 198 14.22 12.45 -20.25
C HIS A 198 14.25 12.44 -21.78
N GLU A 199 15.36 12.90 -22.36
CA GLU A 199 15.54 13.02 -23.81
C GLU A 199 16.33 11.86 -24.45
N GLY A 200 16.76 10.88 -23.65
CA GLY A 200 17.48 9.73 -24.18
C GLY A 200 16.57 8.79 -24.97
N GLU A 201 17.09 8.23 -26.07
CA GLU A 201 16.39 7.26 -26.92
C GLU A 201 15.95 6.00 -26.15
N VAL A 202 16.66 5.66 -25.08
CA VAL A 202 16.37 4.53 -24.20
C VAL A 202 15.80 5.06 -22.89
N PRO A 203 14.72 4.47 -22.35
CA PRO A 203 14.19 4.86 -21.04
C PRO A 203 15.26 4.72 -19.96
N PRO A 204 15.23 5.56 -18.90
CA PRO A 204 16.18 5.52 -17.80
C PRO A 204 16.20 4.13 -17.16
N GLN A 205 17.31 3.41 -17.33
CA GLN A 205 17.46 2.07 -16.79
C GLN A 205 17.92 2.12 -15.34
N THR A 206 17.31 1.29 -14.50
CA THR A 206 17.76 1.10 -13.12
C THR A 206 18.80 0.00 -13.08
N VAL A 207 20.05 0.38 -12.84
CA VAL A 207 21.15 -0.57 -12.63
C VAL A 207 21.23 -0.91 -11.16
N LEU A 208 21.07 -2.19 -10.84
CA LEU A 208 21.17 -2.71 -9.49
C LEU A 208 22.57 -3.30 -9.25
N SER A 209 23.15 -2.96 -8.12
CA SER A 209 24.44 -3.50 -7.68
C SER A 209 24.38 -3.89 -6.21
N ILE A 210 25.12 -4.93 -5.84
CA ILE A 210 25.28 -5.32 -4.43
C ILE A 210 26.63 -4.80 -3.93
N GLU A 211 26.59 -4.01 -2.87
CA GLU A 211 27.80 -3.51 -2.25
C GLU A 211 28.52 -4.65 -1.52
N ARG A 212 29.81 -4.83 -1.83
CA ARG A 212 30.68 -5.78 -1.14
C ARG A 212 31.81 -4.99 -0.51
N THR A 213 31.85 -4.96 0.82
CA THR A 213 33.01 -4.44 1.55
C THR A 213 34.20 -5.34 1.29
N THR A 214 35.36 -4.76 1.00
CA THR A 214 36.63 -5.47 0.83
C THR A 214 37.25 -5.93 2.16
N GLU A 215 36.58 -5.72 3.29
CA GLU A 215 37.03 -6.22 4.58
C GLU A 215 37.01 -7.75 4.55
N ALA A 216 38.21 -8.34 4.61
CA ALA A 216 38.42 -9.77 4.70
C ALA A 216 37.51 -10.35 5.79
N ILE A 217 36.83 -11.45 5.48
CA ILE A 217 36.04 -12.25 6.42
C ILE A 217 36.97 -12.61 7.58
N ARG A 218 36.93 -11.83 8.65
CA ARG A 218 37.65 -12.16 9.89
C ARG A 218 36.77 -13.18 10.58
N THR A 219 36.97 -14.45 10.23
CA THR A 219 36.33 -15.59 10.89
C THR A 219 36.67 -15.49 12.37
N ARG A 220 35.75 -14.95 13.18
CA ARG A 220 35.83 -15.06 14.63
C ARG A 220 35.55 -16.53 14.96
N THR A 221 36.58 -17.36 14.89
CA THR A 221 36.59 -18.63 15.59
C THR A 221 36.57 -18.29 17.08
N SER A 222 35.38 -18.29 17.66
CA SER A 222 35.21 -18.23 19.10
C SER A 222 35.74 -19.54 19.68
N THR A 223 37.03 -19.61 19.98
CA THR A 223 37.59 -20.63 20.85
C THR A 223 37.01 -20.42 22.25
N ILE A 224 35.94 -21.14 22.55
CA ILE A 224 35.40 -21.29 23.90
C ILE A 224 36.47 -22.04 24.70
N PHE A 225 37.26 -21.30 25.48
CA PHE A 225 38.19 -21.88 26.44
C PHE A 225 37.40 -22.33 27.67
N SER A 226 37.01 -23.60 27.70
CA SER A 226 36.44 -24.25 28.88
C SER A 226 37.52 -24.35 29.98
N ARG A 227 37.37 -23.61 31.08
CA ARG A 227 38.15 -23.84 32.31
C ARG A 227 37.63 -25.11 33.01
N PRO A 228 38.50 -26.00 33.52
CA PRO A 228 38.06 -27.15 34.31
C PRO A 228 37.63 -26.72 35.73
N PRO A 229 36.70 -27.45 36.36
CA PRO A 229 36.23 -27.16 37.71
C PRO A 229 37.30 -27.52 38.75
N ARG A 230 37.40 -26.69 39.79
CA ARG A 230 38.06 -27.00 41.07
C ARG A 230 37.02 -27.47 42.07
#